data_AF-A0A1N7S7I4-F1
#
_entry.id   AF-A0A1N7S7I4-F1
#
_cell.length_a   1.000
_cell.length_b   1.000
_cell.length_c   1.000
_cell.angle_alpha   90.00
_cell.angle_beta   90.00
_cell.angle_gamma   90.00
#
_symmetry.space_group_name_H-M   'P 1'
#
loop_
_entity.id
_entity.type
_entity.pdbx_description
1 polymer ?
#
loop_
_entity_poly.entity_id
_entity_poly.type
_entity_poly.pdbx_seq_one_letter_code
_entity_poly.pdbx_strand_id
1 'polypeptide(L)' 'MYEEVAYLAYHLHWPHAQLMTLDHLERRRWVSEVAKINERINDEAERRERDPWE' A
#
# COMPACT_ATOMS: atom_id res chain seq x y z
N MET A 1 0.79 13.29 9.77
CA MET A 1 1.56 13.55 8.52
C MET A 1 2.66 12.52 8.28
N TYR A 2 3.45 12.10 9.29
CA TYR A 2 4.54 11.12 9.08
C TYR A 2 4.09 9.70 8.73
N GLU A 3 2.93 9.28 9.25
CA GLU A 3 2.41 7.92 9.06
C GLU A 3 2.14 7.59 7.57
N GLU A 4 1.54 8.51 6.82
CA GLU A 4 1.29 8.34 5.38
C GLU A 4 2.59 8.23 4.58
N VAL A 5 3.59 9.04 4.94
CA VAL A 5 4.90 9.03 4.29
C VAL A 5 5.63 7.74 4.61
N ALA A 6 5.60 7.27 5.86
CA ALA A 6 6.19 6.01 6.26
C ALA A 6 5.53 4.81 5.56
N TYR A 7 4.19 4.80 5.49
CA TYR A 7 3.43 3.75 4.80
C TYR A 7 3.80 3.68 3.31
N LEU A 8 3.81 4.82 2.62
CA LEU A 8 4.15 4.87 1.20
C LEU A 8 5.63 4.54 0.95
N ALA A 9 6.54 5.02 1.78
CA ALA A 9 7.97 4.68 1.66
C ALA A 9 8.22 3.18 1.87
N TYR A 10 7.50 2.55 2.80
CA TYR A 10 7.63 1.12 3.08
C TYR A 10 7.10 0.26 1.92
N HIS A 11 5.94 0.60 1.35
CA HIS A 11 5.29 -0.23 0.32
C HIS A 11 5.74 0.09 -1.11
N LEU A 12 6.08 1.34 -1.43
CA LEU A 12 6.45 1.77 -2.78
C LEU A 12 7.95 2.00 -2.94
N HIS A 13 8.72 1.97 -1.83
CA HIS A 13 10.15 2.27 -1.82
C HIS A 13 10.52 3.64 -2.42
N TRP A 14 9.56 4.58 -2.41
CA TRP A 14 9.81 5.93 -2.91
C TRP A 14 10.70 6.71 -1.95
N PRO A 15 11.63 7.54 -2.45
CA PRO A 15 12.44 8.41 -1.62
C PRO A 15 11.57 9.37 -0.81
N HIS A 16 11.96 9.62 0.45
CA HIS A 16 11.27 10.57 1.32
C HIS A 16 11.07 11.94 0.66
N ALA A 17 12.09 12.44 -0.06
CA ALA A 17 12.02 13.71 -0.76
C ALA A 17 10.87 13.77 -1.77
N GLN A 18 10.62 12.68 -2.51
CA GLN A 18 9.51 12.59 -3.47
C GLN A 18 8.15 12.57 -2.78
N LEU A 19 8.03 11.92 -1.63
CA LEU A 19 6.78 11.90 -0.86
C LEU A 19 6.45 13.26 -0.24
N MET A 20 7.48 14.06 0.03
CA MET A 20 7.34 15.41 0.54
C MET A 20 6.94 16.43 -0.54
N THR A 21 7.09 16.10 -1.84
CA THR A 21 6.57 16.96 -2.93
C THR A 21 5.07 16.78 -3.17
N LEU A 22 4.49 15.65 -2.73
CA LEU A 22 3.06 15.38 -2.85
C LEU A 22 2.28 16.17 -1.79
N ASP A 23 1.12 16.68 -2.17
CA ASP A 23 0.22 17.27 -1.19
C ASP A 23 -0.44 16.19 -0.29
N HIS A 24 -1.06 16.61 0.80
CA HIS A 24 -1.68 15.67 1.74
C HIS A 24 -2.86 14.88 1.12
N LEU A 25 -3.62 15.48 0.19
CA LEU A 25 -4.72 14.83 -0.50
C LEU A 25 -4.21 13.75 -1.46
N GLU A 26 -3.14 14.02 -2.19
CA GLU A 26 -2.45 13.07 -3.05
C GLU A 26 -1.88 11.91 -2.24
N ARG A 27 -1.19 12.19 -1.13
CA ARG A 27 -0.69 11.13 -0.24
C ARG A 27 -1.82 10.24 0.27
N ARG A 28 -2.94 10.82 0.71
CA ARG A 28 -4.13 10.07 1.16
C ARG A 28 -4.71 9.18 0.05
N ARG A 29 -4.76 9.68 -1.19
CA ARG A 29 -5.22 8.89 -2.34
C ARG A 29 -4.29 7.70 -2.59
N TRP A 30 -2.98 7.93 -2.64
CA TRP A 30 -1.99 6.87 -2.82
C TRP A 30 -2.04 5.81 -1.72
N VAL A 31 -2.20 6.21 -0.45
CA VAL A 31 -2.35 5.27 0.66
C VAL A 31 -3.57 4.36 0.45
N SER A 32 -4.71 4.92 0.02
CA SER A 32 -5.94 4.17 -0.25
C SER A 32 -5.74 3.15 -1.39
N GLU A 33 -5.10 3.55 -2.48
CA GLU A 33 -4.85 2.65 -3.61
C GLU A 33 -3.89 1.52 -3.26
N VAL A 34 -2.80 1.82 -2.54
CA VAL A 34 -1.86 0.80 -2.06
C VAL A 34 -2.53 -0.18 -1.10
N ALA A 35 -3.37 0.32 -0.19
CA ALA A 35 -4.11 -0.53 0.74
C ALA A 35 -5.04 -1.51 0.01
N LYS A 36 -5.81 -1.04 -0.98
CA LYS A 36 -6.69 -1.90 -1.81
C LYS A 36 -5.92 -2.98 -2.57
N ILE A 37 -4.75 -2.63 -3.10
CA ILE A 37 -3.90 -3.60 -3.82
C ILE A 37 -3.40 -4.67 -2.85
N ASN A 38 -2.91 -4.27 -1.68
CA ASN A 38 -2.43 -5.21 -0.66
C ASN A 38 -3.53 -6.11 -0.13
N GLU A 39 -4.72 -5.56 0.12
CA GLU A 39 -5.91 -6.33 0.53
C GLU A 39 -6.23 -7.42 -0.50
N ARG A 40 -6.31 -7.06 -1.79
CA ARG A 40 -6.58 -8.04 -2.85
C ARG A 40 -5.51 -9.13 -2.95
N ILE A 41 -4.23 -8.77 -2.82
CA ILE A 41 -3.11 -9.73 -2.86
C ILE A 41 -3.20 -10.69 -1.66
N ASN A 42 -3.48 -10.17 -0.47
CA ASN A 42 -3.65 -10.99 0.72
C ASN A 42 -4.86 -11.91 0.60
N ASP A 43 -6.00 -11.41 0.11
CA ASP A 43 -7.21 -12.22 -0.12
C ASP A 43 -6.97 -13.34 -1.14
N GLU A 44 -6.18 -13.09 -2.19
CA GLU A 44 -5.77 -14.11 -3.16
C GLU A 44 -4.83 -15.14 -2.56
N ALA A 45 -3.87 -14.70 -1.73
CA ALA A 45 -2.95 -15.58 -1.02
C ALA A 45 -3.70 -16.48 -0.02
N GLU A 46 -4.60 -15.90 0.77
CA GLU A 46 -5.45 -16.64 1.71
C GLU A 46 -6.38 -17.62 1.00
N ARG A 47 -6.93 -17.27 -0.17
CA ARG A 47 -7.72 -18.22 -0.97
C ARG A 47 -6.90 -19.41 -1.42
N ARG A 48 -5.68 -19.20 -1.93
CA ARG A 48 -4.78 -20.29 -2.33
C ARG A 48 -4.40 -21.19 -1.17
N GLU A 49 -4.24 -20.63 0.03
CA GLU A 49 -3.88 -21.40 1.22
C GLU A 49 -5.08 -22.15 1.82
N ARG A 50 -6.29 -21.59 1.71
CA ARG A 50 -7.54 -22.19 2.21
C ARG A 50 -8.01 -23.39 1.38
N ASP A 51 -7.64 -23.46 0.11
CA ASP A 51 -7.95 -24.60 -0.75
C ASP A 51 -6.68 -25.30 -1.26
N PRO A 52 -5.99 -26.09 -0.40
CA PRO A 52 -4.76 -26.78 -0.80
C PRO A 52 -4.98 -27.90 -1.83
N TRP A 53 -6.23 -28.21 -2.19
CA TRP A 53 -6.60 -29.44 -2.88
C TRP A 53 -7.61 -29.25 -4.06
N GLU A 54 -7.67 -28.06 -4.67
CA GLU A 54 -8.16 -27.93 -6.07
C GLU A 54 -7.19 -28.59 -7.08
#